data_AF-A0AAV8XSU8-F1
#
_entry.id   AF-A0AAV8XSU8-F1
#
_cell.length_a   1.000
_cell.length_b   1.000
_cell.length_c   1.000
_cell.angle_alpha   90.00
_cell.angle_beta   90.00
_cell.angle_gamma   90.00
#
_symmetry.space_group_name_H-M   'P 1'
#
loop_
_entity.id
_entity.type
_entity.pdbx_description
1 polymer ?
#
loop_
_entity_poly.entity_id
_entity_poly.type
_entity_poly.pdbx_seq_one_letter_code
_entity_poly.pdbx_strand_id
1 'polypeptide(L)'
;MRYSQFASAGLPVLSHIMIGLEGCSHQDNDFIAMCVLNMMMGGGGSFSAGGPGKGMYTRLYTNVLNRYHWMYSATAYNHAYSDTGLFCIHASAPPTHVRDMVEVIVKELVTMTGNVTDQELRRAKTQLQSMLLMNLESRPVLFEDIGRQVLATGHRKRPKYFIDEIEKITKDDIVSVARRLLGSQPSVAARGGPAQDATAGVHPGRPD
;
A
#
# COMPACT_ATOMS: atom_id res chain seq x y z
N MET A 1 20.95 16.11 14.07
CA MET A 1 20.37 16.62 12.81
C MET A 1 18.97 17.15 13.15
N ARG A 2 18.72 18.46 13.07
CA ARG A 2 17.50 19.09 13.62
C ARG A 2 16.30 18.89 12.68
N TYR A 3 15.19 18.36 13.20
CA TYR A 3 13.92 18.08 12.50
C TYR A 3 13.18 19.34 12.00
N SER A 4 13.64 20.53 12.39
CA SER A 4 12.89 21.80 12.30
C SER A 4 12.86 22.46 10.92
N GLN A 5 13.40 21.85 9.86
CA GLN A 5 13.53 22.50 8.54
C GLN A 5 12.44 22.15 7.51
N PHE A 6 11.47 21.27 7.83
CA PHE A 6 10.52 20.77 6.83
C PHE A 6 9.03 21.03 7.13
N ALA A 7 8.69 21.66 8.26
CA ALA A 7 7.33 22.14 8.45
C ALA A 7 7.17 23.45 7.67
N SER A 8 6.69 23.38 6.42
CA SER A 8 6.19 24.57 5.73
C SER A 8 5.00 25.11 6.53
N ALA A 9 4.98 26.41 6.80
CA ALA A 9 3.93 27.06 7.58
C ALA A 9 2.52 26.63 7.12
N GLY A 10 1.75 26.00 8.02
CA GLY A 10 0.32 25.71 7.84
C GLY A 10 -0.10 24.25 7.63
N LEU A 11 0.82 23.31 7.44
CA LEU A 11 0.49 21.88 7.30
C LEU A 11 0.64 21.10 8.62
N PRO A 12 -0.21 20.09 8.89
CA PRO A 12 -0.10 19.28 10.09
C PRO A 12 1.21 18.50 10.12
N VAL A 13 1.86 18.48 11.29
CA VAL A 13 3.06 17.68 11.52
C VAL A 13 2.63 16.22 11.64
N LEU A 14 3.11 15.37 10.73
CA LEU A 14 2.79 13.95 10.68
C LEU A 14 4.05 13.10 10.89
N SER A 15 3.86 11.97 11.54
CA SER A 15 4.79 10.84 11.52
C SER A 15 4.34 9.83 10.48
N HIS A 16 5.29 9.33 9.72
CA HIS A 16 5.13 8.35 8.66
C HIS A 16 5.84 7.08 9.06
N ILE A 17 5.17 5.94 8.91
CA ILE A 17 5.74 4.62 9.15
C ILE A 17 5.43 3.75 7.95
N MET A 18 6.37 2.88 7.61
CA MET A 18 6.23 1.86 6.60
C MET A 18 6.69 0.54 7.20
N ILE A 19 5.80 -0.45 7.22
CA ILE A 19 6.11 -1.82 7.64
C ILE A 19 6.07 -2.69 6.40
N GLY A 20 7.20 -3.31 6.07
CA GLY A 20 7.39 -4.14 4.89
C GLY A 20 7.70 -5.58 5.23
N LEU A 21 7.26 -6.48 4.36
CA LEU A 21 7.49 -7.92 4.36
C LEU A 21 8.07 -8.29 3.00
N GLU A 22 8.83 -9.39 2.96
CA GLU A 22 9.37 -9.90 1.70
C GLU A 22 8.22 -10.36 0.80
N GLY A 23 8.10 -9.73 -0.37
CA GLY A 23 7.14 -10.06 -1.41
C GLY A 23 7.67 -11.15 -2.33
N CYS A 24 7.24 -11.13 -3.59
CA CYS A 24 7.74 -12.06 -4.60
C CYS A 24 8.23 -11.33 -5.85
N SER A 25 9.07 -12.02 -6.61
CA SER A 25 9.46 -11.57 -7.95
C SER A 25 8.24 -11.46 -8.87
N HIS A 26 8.32 -10.58 -9.87
CA HIS A 26 7.32 -10.49 -10.93
C HIS A 26 7.30 -11.73 -11.86
N GLN A 27 8.27 -12.63 -11.70
CA GLN A 27 8.35 -13.92 -12.37
C GLN A 27 7.79 -15.08 -11.53
N ASP A 28 7.47 -14.83 -10.26
CA ASP A 28 6.90 -15.83 -9.36
C ASP A 28 5.44 -16.16 -9.75
N ASN A 29 5.04 -17.42 -9.60
CA ASN A 29 3.65 -17.86 -9.86
C ASN A 29 2.65 -17.15 -8.94
N ASP A 30 3.08 -16.77 -7.74
CA ASP A 30 2.26 -16.06 -6.76
C ASP A 30 2.07 -14.56 -7.08
N PHE A 31 2.77 -14.03 -8.09
CA PHE A 31 2.79 -12.59 -8.38
C PHE A 31 1.40 -11.99 -8.65
N ILE A 32 0.54 -12.71 -9.38
CA ILE A 32 -0.82 -12.23 -9.66
C ILE A 32 -1.68 -12.26 -8.40
N ALA A 33 -1.52 -13.28 -7.56
CA ALA A 33 -2.20 -13.34 -6.25
C ALA A 33 -1.75 -12.19 -5.33
N MET A 34 -0.45 -11.84 -5.30
CA MET A 34 0.06 -10.68 -4.58
C MET A 34 -0.53 -9.35 -5.10
N CYS A 35 -0.68 -9.21 -6.43
CA CYS A 35 -1.34 -8.04 -7.01
C CYS A 35 -2.82 -7.93 -6.59
N VAL A 36 -3.54 -9.05 -6.54
CA VAL A 36 -4.94 -9.09 -6.07
C VAL A 36 -5.03 -8.78 -4.57
N LEU A 37 -4.14 -9.36 -3.75
CA LEU A 37 -4.06 -9.05 -2.31
C LEU A 37 -3.79 -7.55 -2.09
N ASN A 38 -2.86 -6.96 -2.83
CA ASN A 38 -2.60 -5.52 -2.76
C ASN A 38 -3.85 -4.69 -3.08
N MET A 39 -4.62 -5.10 -4.10
CA MET A 39 -5.88 -4.43 -4.46
C MET A 39 -6.97 -4.62 -3.39
N MET A 40 -7.00 -5.76 -2.69
CA MET A 40 -7.91 -5.98 -1.56
C MET A 40 -7.56 -5.08 -0.37
N MET A 41 -6.27 -4.98 -0.05
CA MET A 41 -5.78 -4.15 1.06
C MET A 41 -5.99 -2.67 0.76
N GLY A 42 -5.59 -2.22 -0.43
CA GLY A 42 -5.84 -0.88 -0.96
C GLY A 42 -5.44 0.23 -0.02
N GLY A 43 -6.41 1.08 0.35
CA GLY A 43 -6.21 2.22 1.24
C GLY A 43 -6.26 3.57 0.53
N GLY A 44 -5.58 4.56 1.10
CA GLY A 44 -5.55 5.93 0.59
C GLY A 44 -5.31 6.97 1.69
N GLY A 45 -5.58 8.23 1.36
CA GLY A 45 -5.64 9.32 2.33
C GLY A 45 -7.05 9.46 2.92
N SER A 46 -7.14 9.86 4.19
CA SER A 46 -8.41 10.14 4.88
C SER A 46 -9.18 11.29 4.26
N PHE A 47 -8.46 12.22 3.61
CA PHE A 47 -9.05 13.25 2.77
C PHE A 47 -8.91 12.84 1.30
N SER A 48 -10.01 12.36 0.71
CA SER A 48 -10.08 12.06 -0.72
C SER A 48 -11.25 12.80 -1.34
N ALA A 49 -10.96 13.92 -2.01
CA ALA A 49 -11.96 14.73 -2.70
C ALA A 49 -12.31 14.14 -4.08
N GLY A 50 -12.90 12.95 -4.12
CA GLY A 50 -13.53 12.51 -5.38
C GLY A 50 -14.54 11.40 -5.22
N GLY A 51 -15.09 10.99 -6.36
CA GLY A 51 -16.23 10.10 -6.42
C GLY A 51 -15.93 8.63 -6.14
N PRO A 52 -16.98 7.77 -6.29
CA PRO A 52 -16.84 6.32 -6.20
C PRO A 52 -15.74 5.76 -7.11
N GLY A 53 -15.16 4.62 -6.73
CA GLY A 53 -14.11 3.93 -7.50
C GLY A 53 -12.68 4.13 -6.98
N LYS A 54 -12.47 4.97 -5.96
CA LYS A 54 -11.15 5.22 -5.35
C LYS A 54 -10.72 4.19 -4.28
N GLY A 55 -11.34 3.01 -4.24
CA GLY A 55 -10.98 1.98 -3.25
C GLY A 55 -11.54 2.20 -1.83
N MET A 56 -12.65 2.94 -1.67
CA MET A 56 -13.26 3.22 -0.34
C MET A 56 -13.79 1.98 0.40
N TYR A 57 -13.88 0.84 -0.29
CA TYR A 57 -14.32 -0.46 0.27
C TYR A 57 -13.14 -1.43 0.48
N THR A 58 -11.90 -0.98 0.33
CA THR A 58 -10.70 -1.79 0.59
C THR A 58 -10.46 -1.93 2.09
N ARG A 59 -9.74 -2.97 2.53
CA ARG A 59 -9.57 -3.28 3.96
C ARG A 59 -8.97 -2.11 4.73
N LEU A 60 -7.92 -1.48 4.21
CA LEU A 60 -7.29 -0.35 4.89
C LEU A 60 -8.21 0.86 4.97
N TYR A 61 -9.11 1.04 4.01
CA TYR A 61 -10.09 2.11 4.08
C TYR A 61 -11.18 1.81 5.13
N THR A 62 -11.79 0.62 5.10
CA THR A 62 -12.94 0.29 5.96
C THR A 62 -12.54 -0.04 7.39
N ASN A 63 -11.43 -0.77 7.58
CA ASN A 63 -10.99 -1.20 8.89
C ASN A 63 -10.16 -0.13 9.58
N VAL A 64 -9.53 0.76 8.80
CA VAL A 64 -8.58 1.73 9.35
C VAL A 64 -9.05 3.17 9.18
N LEU A 65 -9.11 3.69 7.96
CA LEU A 65 -9.45 5.11 7.75
C LEU A 65 -10.85 5.48 8.26
N ASN A 66 -11.84 4.59 8.13
CA ASN A 66 -13.19 4.82 8.65
C ASN A 66 -13.30 4.67 10.18
N ARG A 67 -12.35 3.99 10.83
CA ARG A 67 -12.43 3.67 12.27
C ARG A 67 -11.54 4.54 13.14
N TYR A 68 -10.36 4.92 12.63
CA TYR A 68 -9.37 5.70 13.36
C TYR A 68 -9.26 7.10 12.75
N HIS A 69 -10.10 8.01 13.26
CA HIS A 69 -10.19 9.40 12.77
C HIS A 69 -8.87 10.19 12.84
N TRP A 70 -7.92 9.74 13.67
CA TRP A 70 -6.61 10.35 13.84
C TRP A 70 -5.60 9.91 12.77
N MET A 71 -5.91 8.89 11.98
CA MET A 71 -5.04 8.43 10.91
C MET A 71 -5.27 9.28 9.66
N TYR A 72 -4.18 9.74 9.03
CA TYR A 72 -4.21 10.60 7.85
C TYR A 72 -4.11 9.82 6.55
N SER A 73 -3.38 8.70 6.56
CA SER A 73 -3.31 7.78 5.43
C SER A 73 -2.97 6.38 5.90
N ALA A 74 -3.40 5.39 5.14
CA ALA A 74 -2.89 4.03 5.17
C ALA A 74 -3.07 3.43 3.79
N THR A 75 -1.98 2.96 3.19
CA THR A 75 -1.98 2.44 1.82
C THR A 75 -1.05 1.24 1.74
N ALA A 76 -1.52 0.17 1.09
CA ALA A 76 -0.72 -0.99 0.76
C ALA A 76 0.02 -0.79 -0.57
N TYR A 77 1.23 -1.32 -0.64
CA TYR A 77 2.07 -1.31 -1.83
C TYR A 77 2.66 -2.70 -2.06
N ASN A 78 2.70 -3.09 -3.33
CA ASN A 78 3.39 -4.28 -3.81
C ASN A 78 4.45 -3.87 -4.83
N HIS A 79 5.71 -3.98 -4.46
CA HIS A 79 6.85 -3.77 -5.34
C HIS A 79 7.44 -5.14 -5.71
N ALA A 80 7.58 -5.42 -7.01
CA ALA A 80 8.15 -6.67 -7.49
C ALA A 80 9.39 -6.40 -8.33
N TYR A 81 10.48 -7.07 -7.98
CA TYR A 81 11.77 -7.04 -8.67
C TYR A 81 12.01 -8.37 -9.38
N SER A 82 13.16 -8.56 -10.03
CA SER A 82 13.48 -9.78 -10.79
C SER A 82 13.73 -11.00 -9.92
N ASP A 83 14.27 -10.77 -8.73
CA ASP A 83 14.78 -11.76 -7.78
C ASP A 83 14.00 -11.78 -6.46
N THR A 84 13.36 -10.68 -6.09
CA THR A 84 12.58 -10.54 -4.85
C THR A 84 11.39 -9.60 -5.03
N GLY A 85 10.65 -9.33 -3.96
CA GLY A 85 9.62 -8.30 -3.88
C GLY A 85 9.53 -7.69 -2.49
N LEU A 86 8.72 -6.64 -2.35
CA LEU A 86 8.43 -5.96 -1.10
C LEU A 86 6.94 -5.66 -1.05
N PHE A 87 6.24 -6.27 -0.10
CA PHE A 87 4.87 -5.91 0.25
C PHE A 87 4.90 -5.06 1.51
N CYS A 88 4.23 -3.92 1.51
CA CYS A 88 4.33 -2.99 2.63
C CYS A 88 3.08 -2.15 2.81
N ILE A 89 2.86 -1.72 4.04
CA ILE A 89 1.81 -0.75 4.36
C ILE A 89 2.50 0.51 4.87
N HIS A 90 2.23 1.62 4.19
CA HIS A 90 2.63 2.96 4.64
C HIS A 90 1.44 3.64 5.29
N ALA A 91 1.67 4.26 6.44
CA ALA A 91 0.66 5.01 7.17
C ALA A 91 1.22 6.34 7.69
N SER A 92 0.32 7.30 7.90
CA SER A 92 0.64 8.58 8.52
C SER A 92 -0.37 9.00 9.56
N ALA A 93 0.11 9.59 10.65
CA ALA A 93 -0.69 10.07 11.78
C ALA A 93 0.07 11.16 12.56
N PRO A 94 -0.60 11.94 13.42
CA PRO A 94 0.08 12.84 14.35
C PRO A 94 1.10 12.09 15.23
N PRO A 95 2.23 12.72 15.62
CA PRO A 95 3.25 12.12 16.48
C PRO A 95 2.75 11.48 17.78
N THR A 96 1.62 11.95 18.31
CA THR A 96 0.99 11.43 19.53
C THR A 96 0.41 10.01 19.37
N HIS A 97 0.11 9.59 18.14
CA HIS A 97 -0.53 8.30 17.84
C HIS A 97 0.41 7.30 17.15
N VAL A 98 1.71 7.53 17.17
CA VAL A 98 2.70 6.66 16.51
C VAL A 98 2.61 5.21 16.98
N ARG A 99 2.48 5.00 18.30
CA ARG A 99 2.33 3.64 18.86
C ARG A 99 1.05 2.97 18.37
N ASP A 100 -0.08 3.64 18.52
CA ASP A 100 -1.38 3.14 18.09
C ASP A 100 -1.39 2.83 16.58
N MET A 101 -0.77 3.68 15.77
CA MET A 101 -0.63 3.49 14.33
C MET A 101 0.11 2.19 14.01
N VAL A 102 1.25 1.91 14.66
CA VAL A 102 2.00 0.67 14.47
C VAL A 102 1.14 -0.54 14.82
N GLU A 103 0.48 -0.52 15.99
CA GLU A 103 -0.36 -1.63 16.43
C GLU A 103 -1.49 -1.93 15.43
N VAL A 104 -2.12 -0.88 14.92
CA VAL A 104 -3.18 -0.98 13.92
C VAL A 104 -2.67 -1.56 12.59
N ILE A 105 -1.53 -1.08 12.08
CA ILE A 105 -0.96 -1.60 10.82
C ILE A 105 -0.50 -3.05 10.96
N VAL A 106 0.14 -3.40 12.07
CA VAL A 106 0.54 -4.80 12.35
C VAL A 106 -0.69 -5.70 12.42
N LYS A 107 -1.76 -5.25 13.08
CA LYS A 107 -3.02 -6.00 13.12
C LYS A 107 -3.58 -6.24 11.72
N GLU A 108 -3.59 -5.24 10.85
CA GLU A 108 -4.08 -5.40 9.47
C GLU A 108 -3.18 -6.30 8.62
N LEU A 109 -1.86 -6.31 8.85
CA LEU A 109 -0.97 -7.29 8.21
C LEU A 109 -1.32 -8.72 8.64
N VAL A 110 -1.53 -8.94 9.94
CA VAL A 110 -1.89 -10.27 10.46
C VAL A 110 -3.28 -10.72 9.98
N THR A 111 -4.24 -9.80 9.87
CA THR A 111 -5.60 -10.13 9.42
C THR A 111 -5.68 -10.42 7.92
N MET A 112 -4.60 -10.23 7.14
CA MET A 112 -4.54 -10.64 5.73
C MET A 112 -4.85 -12.12 5.54
N THR A 113 -4.42 -12.98 6.49
CA THR A 113 -4.69 -14.43 6.47
C THR A 113 -6.09 -14.79 6.99
N GLY A 114 -6.89 -13.79 7.36
CA GLY A 114 -8.26 -13.96 7.82
C GLY A 114 -9.22 -14.33 6.68
N ASN A 115 -10.51 -14.34 6.99
CA ASN A 115 -11.55 -14.71 6.04
C ASN A 115 -11.57 -13.76 4.82
N VAL A 116 -11.55 -14.33 3.61
CA VAL A 116 -11.70 -13.61 2.34
C VAL A 116 -13.11 -13.85 1.81
N THR A 117 -13.91 -12.79 1.69
CA THR A 117 -15.28 -12.91 1.17
C THR A 117 -15.29 -12.93 -0.36
N ASP A 118 -16.28 -13.60 -0.97
CA ASP A 118 -16.43 -13.61 -2.44
C ASP A 118 -16.60 -12.21 -3.01
N GLN A 119 -17.34 -11.36 -2.31
CA GLN A 119 -17.59 -9.98 -2.73
C GLN A 119 -16.30 -9.15 -2.74
N GLU A 120 -15.47 -9.28 -1.71
CA GLU A 120 -14.19 -8.58 -1.61
C GLU A 120 -13.22 -9.06 -2.69
N LEU A 121 -13.06 -10.38 -2.85
CA LEU A 121 -12.17 -10.95 -3.86
C LEU A 121 -12.61 -10.55 -5.27
N ARG A 122 -13.90 -10.66 -5.58
CA ARG A 122 -14.46 -10.25 -6.88
C ARG A 122 -14.20 -8.78 -7.14
N ARG A 123 -14.46 -7.91 -6.16
CA ARG A 123 -14.21 -6.45 -6.28
C ARG A 123 -12.74 -6.17 -6.58
N ALA A 124 -11.82 -6.78 -5.85
CA ALA A 124 -10.38 -6.56 -6.06
C ALA A 124 -9.93 -7.03 -7.46
N LYS A 125 -10.39 -8.20 -7.91
CA LYS A 125 -10.11 -8.73 -9.26
C LYS A 125 -10.63 -7.79 -10.34
N THR A 126 -11.89 -7.36 -10.25
CA THR A 126 -12.49 -6.42 -11.20
C THR A 126 -11.75 -5.07 -11.20
N GLN A 127 -11.39 -4.56 -10.02
CA GLN A 127 -10.65 -3.30 -9.92
C GLN A 127 -9.27 -3.40 -10.55
N LEU A 128 -8.55 -4.51 -10.34
CA LEU A 128 -7.23 -4.74 -10.93
C LEU A 128 -7.30 -4.86 -12.46
N GLN A 129 -8.28 -5.60 -12.99
CA GLN A 129 -8.51 -5.71 -14.44
C GLN A 129 -8.87 -4.36 -15.06
N SER A 130 -9.77 -3.61 -14.42
CA SER A 130 -10.15 -2.26 -14.84
C SER A 130 -8.94 -1.33 -14.90
N MET A 131 -8.13 -1.33 -13.84
CA MET A 131 -6.92 -0.50 -13.75
C MET A 131 -5.91 -0.86 -14.84
N LEU A 132 -5.69 -2.16 -15.10
CA LEU A 132 -4.82 -2.64 -16.17
C LEU A 132 -5.27 -2.12 -17.53
N LEU A 133 -6.56 -2.28 -17.86
CA LEU A 133 -7.08 -1.89 -19.17
C LEU A 133 -7.07 -0.38 -19.37
N MET A 134 -7.52 0.39 -18.38
CA MET A 134 -7.54 1.86 -18.43
C MET A 134 -6.13 2.43 -18.59
N ASN A 135 -5.14 1.89 -17.88
CA ASN A 135 -3.75 2.34 -17.99
C ASN A 135 -3.19 2.16 -19.42
N LEU A 136 -3.60 1.09 -20.11
CA LEU A 136 -3.11 0.77 -21.44
C LEU A 136 -3.74 1.63 -22.56
N GLU A 137 -4.72 2.46 -22.27
CA GLU A 137 -5.25 3.47 -23.20
C GLU A 137 -4.24 4.61 -23.44
N SER A 138 -3.35 4.85 -22.46
CA SER A 138 -2.30 5.85 -22.55
C SER A 138 -1.11 5.32 -23.35
N ARG A 139 -0.82 5.93 -24.50
CA ARG A 139 0.29 5.50 -25.40
C ARG A 139 1.66 5.45 -24.70
N PRO A 140 2.06 6.43 -23.86
CA PRO A 140 3.29 6.33 -23.10
C PRO A 140 3.33 5.12 -22.18
N VAL A 141 2.22 4.82 -21.48
CA VAL A 141 2.13 3.68 -20.57
C VAL A 141 2.16 2.36 -21.34
N LEU A 142 1.48 2.28 -22.48
CA LEU A 142 1.53 1.11 -23.37
C LEU A 142 2.95 0.85 -23.89
N PHE A 143 3.69 1.92 -24.25
CA PHE A 143 5.07 1.79 -24.69
C PHE A 143 5.98 1.27 -23.55
N GLU A 144 5.81 1.83 -22.35
CA GLU A 144 6.53 1.37 -21.16
C GLU A 144 6.21 -0.10 -20.83
N ASP A 145 4.94 -0.50 -20.91
CA ASP A 145 4.49 -1.89 -20.71
C ASP A 145 5.20 -2.85 -21.67
N ILE A 146 5.24 -2.54 -22.97
CA ILE A 146 5.95 -3.34 -23.96
C ILE A 146 7.44 -3.45 -23.60
N GLY A 147 8.09 -2.33 -23.34
CA GLY A 147 9.52 -2.28 -23.04
C GLY A 147 9.87 -3.08 -21.78
N ARG A 148 9.14 -2.87 -20.69
CA ARG A 148 9.38 -3.55 -19.42
C ARG A 148 9.18 -5.05 -19.52
N GLN A 149 8.13 -5.51 -20.20
CA GLN A 149 7.89 -6.95 -20.37
C GLN A 149 8.96 -7.63 -21.23
N VAL A 150 9.39 -7.00 -22.34
CA VAL A 150 10.44 -7.54 -23.20
C VAL A 150 11.78 -7.60 -22.47
N LEU A 151 12.13 -6.58 -21.70
CA LEU A 151 13.35 -6.58 -20.89
C LEU A 151 13.32 -7.64 -19.78
N ALA A 152 12.16 -7.83 -19.15
CA ALA A 152 12.00 -8.77 -18.04
C ALA A 152 11.90 -10.24 -18.46
N THR A 153 11.18 -10.52 -19.54
CA THR A 153 10.76 -11.89 -19.91
C THR A 153 11.10 -12.29 -21.34
N GLY A 154 11.73 -11.39 -22.11
CA GLY A 154 12.09 -11.61 -23.51
C GLY A 154 10.94 -11.51 -24.50
N HIS A 155 9.69 -11.43 -24.03
CA HIS A 155 8.51 -11.28 -24.89
C HIS A 155 7.43 -10.44 -24.21
N ARG A 156 6.41 -10.05 -24.98
CA ARG A 156 5.24 -9.34 -24.44
C ARG A 156 4.04 -10.27 -24.30
N LYS A 157 3.54 -10.41 -23.09
CA LYS A 157 2.24 -11.01 -22.79
C LYS A 157 1.12 -10.00 -23.09
N ARG A 158 0.08 -10.45 -23.80
CA ARG A 158 -1.05 -9.59 -24.13
C ARG A 158 -1.90 -9.31 -22.88
N PRO A 159 -2.62 -8.17 -22.80
CA PRO A 159 -3.46 -7.85 -21.64
C PRO A 159 -4.48 -8.94 -21.29
N LYS A 160 -5.01 -9.63 -22.30
CA LYS A 160 -5.93 -10.78 -22.11
C LYS A 160 -5.32 -11.89 -21.25
N TYR A 161 -4.03 -12.18 -21.38
CA TYR A 161 -3.37 -13.18 -20.53
C TYR A 161 -3.51 -12.81 -19.05
N PHE A 162 -3.21 -11.57 -18.69
CA PHE A 162 -3.29 -11.11 -17.30
C PHE A 162 -4.73 -11.10 -16.78
N ILE A 163 -5.71 -10.75 -17.62
CA ILE A 163 -7.14 -10.83 -17.26
C ILE A 163 -7.50 -12.27 -16.89
N ASP A 164 -7.17 -13.22 -17.76
CA ASP A 164 -7.47 -14.64 -17.57
C ASP A 164 -6.75 -15.20 -16.32
N GLU A 165 -5.51 -14.78 -16.03
CA GLU A 165 -4.79 -15.17 -14.80
C GLU A 165 -5.41 -14.56 -13.54
N ILE A 166 -5.82 -13.29 -13.58
CA ILE A 166 -6.51 -12.64 -12.47
C ILE A 166 -7.83 -13.38 -12.17
N GLU A 167 -8.58 -13.81 -13.19
CA GLU A 167 -9.83 -14.56 -13.02
C GLU A 167 -9.65 -15.91 -12.35
N LYS A 168 -8.48 -16.55 -12.48
CA LYS A 168 -8.19 -17.83 -11.83
C LYS A 168 -7.94 -17.72 -10.34
N ILE A 169 -7.55 -16.54 -9.84
CA ILE A 169 -7.20 -16.34 -8.43
C ILE A 169 -8.38 -16.69 -7.52
N THR A 170 -8.12 -17.58 -6.57
CA THR A 170 -9.05 -18.08 -5.56
C THR A 170 -8.79 -17.44 -4.20
N LYS A 171 -9.67 -17.70 -3.23
CA LYS A 171 -9.48 -17.25 -1.84
C LYS A 171 -8.26 -17.92 -1.19
N ASP A 172 -8.04 -19.19 -1.52
CA ASP A 172 -6.95 -19.97 -0.94
C ASP A 172 -5.59 -19.44 -1.43
N ASP A 173 -5.50 -19.00 -2.68
CA ASP A 173 -4.29 -18.34 -3.21
C ASP A 173 -3.98 -17.08 -2.41
N ILE A 174 -4.99 -16.25 -2.10
CA ILE A 174 -4.82 -15.03 -1.28
C ILE A 174 -4.34 -15.37 0.13
N VAL A 175 -4.93 -16.37 0.78
CA VAL A 175 -4.53 -16.80 2.13
C VAL A 175 -3.11 -17.38 2.10
N SER A 176 -2.77 -18.14 1.05
CA SER A 176 -1.44 -18.72 0.86
C SER A 176 -0.37 -17.64 0.75
N VAL A 177 -0.55 -16.65 -0.15
CA VAL A 177 0.43 -15.57 -0.30
C VAL A 177 0.51 -14.68 0.94
N ALA A 178 -0.62 -14.41 1.63
CA ALA A 178 -0.61 -13.69 2.89
C ALA A 178 0.19 -14.41 3.99
N ARG A 179 0.08 -15.75 4.07
CA ARG A 179 0.91 -16.55 5.00
C ARG A 179 2.38 -16.52 4.62
N ARG A 180 2.69 -16.58 3.33
CA ARG A 180 4.07 -16.44 2.83
C ARG A 180 4.68 -15.10 3.23
N LEU A 181 3.95 -13.99 3.05
CA LEU A 181 4.38 -12.66 3.51
C LEU A 181 4.67 -12.64 5.02
N LEU A 182 3.74 -13.14 5.84
CA LEU A 182 3.88 -13.15 7.30
C LEU A 182 4.96 -14.11 7.82
N GLY A 183 5.44 -15.04 6.99
CA GLY A 183 6.58 -15.89 7.29
C GLY A 183 7.94 -15.20 7.15
N SER A 184 7.99 -14.04 6.50
CA SER A 184 9.22 -13.26 6.31
C SER A 184 9.52 -12.34 7.50
N GLN A 185 10.78 -11.91 7.62
CA GLN A 185 11.15 -10.94 8.65
C GLN A 185 10.64 -9.54 8.30
N PRO A 186 9.95 -8.85 9.22
CA PRO A 186 9.46 -7.51 8.95
C PRO A 186 10.60 -6.48 8.93
N SER A 187 10.53 -5.55 7.99
CA SER A 187 11.38 -4.37 7.90
C SER A 187 10.56 -3.11 8.20
N VAL A 188 11.13 -2.15 8.94
CA VAL A 188 10.43 -0.92 9.33
C VAL A 188 11.25 0.30 8.95
N ALA A 189 10.59 1.27 8.32
CA ALA A 189 11.13 2.62 8.11
C ALA A 189 10.17 3.64 8.71
N ALA A 190 10.71 4.68 9.34
CA ALA A 190 9.91 5.74 9.96
C ALA A 190 10.54 7.12 9.72
N ARG A 191 9.67 8.12 9.58
CA ARG A 191 10.05 9.54 9.46
C ARG A 191 9.03 10.40 10.19
N GLY A 192 9.50 11.32 11.01
CA GLY A 192 8.69 12.09 11.97
C GLY A 192 9.22 11.86 13.37
N GLY A 193 9.33 12.94 14.16
CA GLY A 193 9.78 12.85 15.55
C GLY A 193 8.64 12.36 16.47
N PRO A 194 8.97 11.77 17.63
CA PRO A 194 7.98 11.54 18.69
C PRO A 194 7.37 12.87 19.15
N ALA A 195 6.20 12.83 19.81
CA ALA A 195 5.46 14.03 20.25
C ALA A 195 6.31 15.04 21.06
N GLN A 196 7.40 14.60 21.69
CA GLN A 196 8.33 15.43 22.43
C GLN A 196 9.09 16.43 21.53
N ASP A 197 9.34 16.12 20.26
CA ASP A 197 10.04 17.02 19.32
C ASP A 197 9.09 18.06 18.68
N ALA A 198 7.77 17.84 18.74
CA ALA A 198 6.78 18.76 18.18
C ALA A 198 6.59 20.03 19.03
N THR A 199 6.94 19.97 20.33
CA THR A 199 6.79 21.11 21.27
C THR A 199 8.04 21.98 21.41
N ALA A 200 9.19 21.54 20.88
CA ALA A 200 10.47 22.27 20.96
C ALA A 200 10.58 23.47 19.99
N GLY A 201 9.52 23.78 19.23
CA GLY A 201 9.49 24.82 18.20
C GLY A 201 8.97 26.20 18.63
N VAL A 202 8.52 26.37 19.87
CA VAL A 202 8.01 27.67 20.37
C VAL A 202 8.94 28.21 21.46
N HIS A 203 10.06 28.82 21.06
CA HIS A 203 10.85 29.65 21.98
C HIS A 203 10.49 31.13 21.75
N PRO A 204 10.24 31.94 22.80
CA PRO A 204 9.96 33.37 22.64
C PRO A 204 11.20 34.06 22.05
N GLY A 205 10.97 34.96 21.09
CA GLY A 205 12.03 35.71 20.41
C GLY A 205 13.02 36.33 21.38
N ARG A 206 14.30 36.18 21.08
CA ARG A 206 15.39 36.87 21.78
C ARG A 206 15.41 38.33 21.29
N PRO A 207 15.38 39.33 22.19
CA PRO A 207 15.55 40.73 21.79
C PRO A 207 17.01 41.00 21.41
N ASP A 208 17.19 41.95 20.50
CA ASP A 208 18.46 42.38 19.89
C ASP A 208 19.51 42.86 20.90
#